data_AF-A0A090VNM6-F1
#
_entry.id   AF-A0A090VNM6-F1
#
_cell.length_a   1.000
_cell.length_b   1.000
_cell.length_c   1.000
_cell.angle_alpha   90.00
_cell.angle_beta   90.00
_cell.angle_gamma   90.00
#
_symmetry.space_group_name_H-M   'P 1'
#
loop_
_entity.id
_entity.type
_entity.pdbx_description
1 polymer ?
#
loop_
_entity_poly.entity_id
_entity_poly.type
_entity_poly.pdbx_seq_one_letter_code
_entity_poly.pdbx_strand_id
1 'polypeptide(L)'
;MYITAKGVFDVSVNGENVSDDVMPPGFTTYDKRIETITYDVSDLIESGQNTIGVELASGWHSGRLLWGNTPWDNTMSPKILCQLELQMKDGSKEIIISDESWKGITDGPLQFAEIYDGEIYNANLEMPNWTTNNFDDKNWTSVEAVSIDNDVKLEPKRHSTVKGKIKLTPKDVTKINGAVIFDLKQNMVGVPLVKVPMKKGDTLKIRFAEMLSPDGSFYTKNYRSAHSTDYYIAAKDGDITYMPKFTFHGFRYVELSGFDTSKNPAKDWVTGVVQYSDFDDNGTFTSSHEKLNQLQSNIVWGLRGNFFDIPTDCPQRDERLGWTGDAQVFGPTSMFNADVYKFWASWLQSVREAQLEDGAIPWTVPDARGNKIASSGWGDVCTIIPWKIYMRTGDTRILEENFKMMQHWLEYHELKSKHYISNMMSFSDWLQPYPENGDNRGDTSSKLIGTAFFAHSAKLTAQVAEVLGKPQEQAKYENLYKKVAKAFENEFFDETGKVNSVAETQTSYLLALAFDLLSDDKKENAKKLLLEKIAEADNHLRTGFLGTPLLSEVLDETGEIDLMYKLLFNETIHLGFIPSIKALPPFGNVGIATVKKKGSTP
;
A
#
# COMPACT_ATOMS: atom_id res chain seq x y z
N MET A 1 -14.53 3.57 -24.99
CA MET A 1 -15.15 2.62 -24.03
C MET A 1 -14.96 3.16 -22.62
N TYR A 2 -16.02 3.20 -21.83
CA TYR A 2 -16.01 3.52 -20.40
C TYR A 2 -16.35 2.25 -19.63
N ILE A 3 -15.53 1.85 -18.66
CA ILE A 3 -15.71 0.56 -17.97
C ILE A 3 -15.24 0.64 -16.51
N THR A 4 -15.92 -0.11 -15.65
CA THR A 4 -15.56 -0.27 -14.24
C THR A 4 -16.12 -1.58 -13.68
N ALA A 5 -15.67 -1.97 -12.49
CA ALA A 5 -16.17 -3.11 -11.76
C ALA A 5 -16.33 -2.84 -10.26
N LYS A 6 -17.34 -3.48 -9.66
CA LYS A 6 -17.29 -3.91 -8.27
C LYS A 6 -16.57 -5.25 -8.24
N GLY A 7 -15.25 -5.20 -8.15
CA GLY A 7 -14.37 -6.34 -8.40
C GLY A 7 -13.19 -5.87 -9.25
N VAL A 8 -12.58 -6.78 -10.00
CA VAL A 8 -11.54 -6.45 -10.98
C VAL A 8 -11.81 -7.12 -12.33
N PHE A 9 -11.37 -6.51 -13.43
CA PHE A 9 -11.68 -7.01 -14.78
C PHE A 9 -10.48 -7.03 -15.74
N ASP A 10 -10.57 -7.87 -16.77
CA ASP A 10 -9.74 -7.85 -17.98
C ASP A 10 -10.70 -7.82 -19.19
N VAL A 11 -10.48 -6.93 -20.15
CA VAL A 11 -11.44 -6.68 -21.24
C VAL A 11 -10.77 -6.76 -22.60
N SER A 12 -11.44 -7.45 -23.52
CA SER A 12 -11.03 -7.61 -24.91
C SER A 12 -12.12 -7.13 -25.86
N VAL A 13 -11.71 -6.61 -27.02
CA VAL A 13 -12.59 -6.30 -28.15
C VAL A 13 -12.08 -7.05 -29.36
N ASN A 14 -12.96 -7.84 -30.00
CA ASN A 14 -12.65 -8.62 -31.21
C ASN A 14 -11.39 -9.50 -31.10
N GLY A 15 -11.18 -10.12 -29.94
CA GLY A 15 -10.03 -11.00 -29.68
C GLY A 15 -8.78 -10.29 -29.14
N GLU A 16 -8.74 -8.96 -29.17
CA GLU A 16 -7.58 -8.18 -28.73
C GLU A 16 -7.84 -7.58 -27.33
N ASN A 17 -6.86 -7.69 -26.43
CA ASN A 17 -6.96 -7.04 -25.12
C ASN A 17 -6.95 -5.52 -25.28
N VAL A 18 -7.89 -4.84 -24.63
CA VAL A 18 -8.04 -3.39 -24.70
C VAL A 18 -6.91 -2.66 -23.99
N SER A 19 -6.33 -3.28 -22.95
CA SER A 19 -5.25 -2.70 -22.18
C SER A 19 -4.37 -3.78 -21.54
N ASP A 20 -3.21 -3.37 -21.03
CA ASP A 20 -2.35 -4.13 -20.13
C ASP A 20 -2.50 -3.68 -18.66
N ASP A 21 -3.65 -3.10 -18.31
CA ASP A 21 -3.96 -2.73 -16.93
C ASP A 21 -4.06 -3.96 -16.03
N VAL A 22 -3.44 -3.88 -14.85
CA VAL A 22 -3.43 -4.93 -13.84
C VAL A 22 -4.49 -4.63 -12.81
N MET A 23 -5.46 -5.54 -12.65
CA MET A 23 -6.52 -5.46 -11.65
C MET A 23 -7.30 -4.12 -11.62
N PRO A 24 -7.72 -3.55 -12.77
CA PRO A 24 -8.60 -2.38 -12.77
C PRO A 24 -10.00 -2.73 -12.21
N PRO A 25 -10.76 -1.78 -11.63
CA PRO A 25 -10.47 -0.35 -11.55
C PRO A 25 -9.57 0.05 -10.37
N GLY A 26 -9.22 -0.89 -9.48
CA GLY A 26 -8.47 -0.62 -8.26
C GLY A 26 -9.33 -0.70 -7.00
N PHE A 27 -8.84 -0.13 -5.90
CA PHE A 27 -9.37 -0.27 -4.56
C PHE A 27 -9.73 1.08 -3.93
N THR A 28 -11.03 1.39 -3.95
CA THR A 28 -11.62 2.59 -3.32
C THR A 28 -12.58 2.22 -2.20
N THR A 29 -13.13 3.24 -1.53
CA THR A 29 -14.25 3.08 -0.60
C THR A 29 -15.52 2.79 -1.41
N TYR A 30 -15.76 1.52 -1.78
CA TYR A 30 -16.76 1.12 -2.78
C TYR A 30 -18.22 1.51 -2.44
N ASP A 31 -18.55 1.77 -1.17
CA ASP A 31 -19.84 2.30 -0.72
C ASP A 31 -19.97 3.84 -0.90
N LYS A 32 -18.90 4.51 -1.36
CA LYS A 32 -18.86 5.94 -1.65
C LYS A 32 -18.54 6.22 -3.11
N ARG A 33 -17.54 5.54 -3.66
CA ARG A 33 -17.00 5.80 -5.00
C ARG A 33 -16.46 4.54 -5.64
N ILE A 34 -16.74 4.39 -6.94
CA ILE A 34 -16.11 3.41 -7.82
C ILE A 34 -15.47 4.17 -8.98
N GLU A 35 -14.21 3.87 -9.27
CA GLU A 35 -13.47 4.52 -10.35
C GLU A 35 -13.84 3.97 -11.73
N THR A 36 -14.05 4.85 -12.70
CA THR A 36 -14.25 4.49 -14.10
C THR A 36 -12.96 4.66 -14.89
N ILE A 37 -12.72 3.74 -15.82
CA ILE A 37 -11.61 3.80 -16.78
C ILE A 37 -12.16 4.08 -18.17
N THR A 38 -11.44 4.91 -18.92
CA THR A 38 -11.75 5.22 -20.31
C THR A 38 -10.65 4.69 -21.21
N TYR A 39 -11.02 3.84 -22.16
CA TYR A 39 -10.13 3.35 -23.21
C TYR A 39 -10.58 3.84 -24.58
N ASP A 40 -9.64 4.30 -25.39
CA ASP A 40 -9.86 4.44 -26.83
C ASP A 40 -9.76 3.05 -27.47
N VAL A 41 -10.86 2.63 -28.10
CA VAL A 41 -10.96 1.31 -28.76
C VAL A 41 -11.22 1.47 -30.26
N SER A 42 -11.02 2.68 -30.82
CA SER A 42 -11.35 2.99 -32.21
C SER A 42 -10.69 2.03 -33.20
N ASP A 43 -9.44 1.66 -32.94
CA ASP A 43 -8.66 0.74 -33.79
C ASP A 43 -9.01 -0.74 -33.60
N LEU A 44 -9.83 -1.08 -32.60
CA LEU A 44 -10.29 -2.45 -32.33
C LEU A 44 -11.68 -2.72 -32.91
N ILE A 45 -12.41 -1.69 -33.32
CA ILE A 45 -13.78 -1.80 -33.84
C ILE A 45 -13.75 -2.06 -35.35
N GLU A 46 -14.50 -3.07 -35.78
CA GLU A 46 -14.67 -3.46 -37.17
C GLU A 46 -16.05 -3.07 -37.71
N SER A 47 -16.20 -3.03 -39.04
CA SER A 47 -17.52 -2.86 -39.66
C SER A 47 -18.36 -4.12 -39.50
N GLY A 48 -19.60 -3.98 -39.02
CA GLY A 48 -20.53 -5.09 -38.84
C GLY A 48 -20.51 -5.63 -37.41
N GLN A 49 -20.40 -6.95 -37.27
CA GLN A 49 -20.44 -7.60 -35.96
C GLN A 49 -19.16 -7.30 -35.17
N ASN A 50 -19.31 -6.99 -33.89
CA ASN A 50 -18.22 -6.79 -32.95
C ASN A 50 -18.52 -7.55 -31.66
N THR A 51 -17.48 -7.96 -30.95
CA THR A 51 -17.57 -8.70 -29.69
C THR A 51 -16.78 -7.98 -28.59
N ILE A 52 -17.41 -7.76 -27.43
CA ILE A 52 -16.74 -7.34 -26.20
C ILE A 52 -16.74 -8.54 -25.25
N GLY A 53 -15.55 -8.96 -24.82
CA GLY A 53 -15.39 -10.01 -23.81
C GLY A 53 -14.80 -9.42 -22.53
N VAL A 54 -15.33 -9.83 -21.37
CA VAL A 54 -14.85 -9.37 -20.06
C VAL A 54 -14.65 -10.57 -19.14
N GLU A 55 -13.43 -10.76 -18.64
CA GLU A 55 -13.18 -11.62 -17.48
C GLU A 55 -13.33 -10.76 -16.22
N LEU A 56 -13.99 -11.30 -15.19
CA LEU A 56 -14.36 -10.58 -13.98
C LEU A 56 -14.03 -11.43 -12.75
N ALA A 57 -13.36 -10.85 -11.77
CA ALA A 57 -13.00 -11.50 -10.52
C ALA A 57 -13.35 -10.65 -9.30
N SER A 58 -13.39 -11.27 -8.12
CA SER A 58 -13.82 -10.65 -6.87
C SER A 58 -12.98 -9.43 -6.45
N GLY A 59 -11.68 -9.45 -6.75
CA GLY A 59 -10.76 -8.37 -6.40
C GLY A 59 -10.85 -7.98 -4.91
N TRP A 60 -10.68 -6.70 -4.62
CA TRP A 60 -10.86 -6.20 -3.25
C TRP A 60 -12.34 -6.14 -2.84
N HIS A 61 -13.28 -6.02 -3.79
CA HIS A 61 -14.68 -5.77 -3.48
C HIS A 61 -15.41 -6.94 -2.82
N SER A 62 -15.19 -8.17 -3.30
CA SER A 62 -15.88 -9.37 -2.77
C SER A 62 -14.93 -10.53 -2.47
N GLY A 63 -13.61 -10.29 -2.57
CA GLY A 63 -12.57 -11.28 -2.28
C GLY A 63 -12.10 -11.20 -0.82
N ARG A 64 -11.37 -12.20 -0.35
CA ARG A 64 -10.92 -12.27 1.05
C ARG A 64 -10.08 -11.04 1.45
N LEU A 65 -10.46 -10.35 2.53
CA LEU A 65 -9.65 -9.31 3.17
C LEU A 65 -9.36 -9.66 4.64
N LEU A 66 -8.12 -9.43 5.09
CA LEU A 66 -7.65 -9.79 6.43
C LEU A 66 -7.91 -11.28 6.78
N TRP A 67 -8.49 -11.53 7.97
CA TRP A 67 -8.74 -12.86 8.53
C TRP A 67 -10.11 -13.43 8.18
N GLY A 68 -10.85 -12.78 7.28
CA GLY A 68 -12.18 -13.20 6.92
C GLY A 68 -12.66 -12.47 5.69
N ASN A 69 -13.78 -11.81 5.87
CA ASN A 69 -14.67 -11.39 4.81
C ASN A 69 -14.54 -9.88 4.56
N THR A 70 -14.88 -9.42 3.35
CA THR A 70 -14.87 -7.97 3.05
C THR A 70 -15.80 -7.20 3.99
N PRO A 71 -15.55 -5.90 4.24
CA PRO A 71 -16.53 -5.05 4.92
C PRO A 71 -17.77 -4.79 4.06
N TRP A 72 -17.66 -4.97 2.73
CA TRP A 72 -18.78 -5.00 1.79
C TRP A 72 -19.41 -6.40 1.83
N ASP A 73 -20.73 -6.52 1.69
CA ASP A 73 -21.48 -7.76 1.97
C ASP A 73 -20.92 -9.00 1.23
N ASN A 74 -20.70 -10.09 1.98
CA ASN A 74 -20.08 -11.34 1.50
C ASN A 74 -20.95 -12.19 0.60
N THR A 75 -22.19 -11.77 0.37
CA THR A 75 -23.08 -12.35 -0.63
C THR A 75 -22.96 -11.66 -1.99
N MET A 76 -22.18 -10.58 -2.09
CA MET A 76 -22.04 -9.83 -3.33
C MET A 76 -21.10 -10.55 -4.30
N SER A 77 -21.64 -10.98 -5.44
CA SER A 77 -20.84 -11.35 -6.60
C SER A 77 -20.15 -10.10 -7.20
N PRO A 78 -19.00 -10.28 -7.88
CA PRO A 78 -18.41 -9.19 -8.61
C PRO A 78 -19.34 -8.73 -9.74
N LYS A 79 -19.28 -7.44 -10.08
CA LYS A 79 -20.18 -6.81 -11.07
C LYS A 79 -19.38 -5.94 -12.03
N ILE A 80 -19.83 -5.87 -13.29
CA ILE A 80 -19.26 -5.01 -14.32
C ILE A 80 -20.27 -3.92 -14.73
N LEU A 81 -19.75 -2.74 -15.06
CA LEU A 81 -20.48 -1.70 -15.76
C LEU A 81 -19.64 -1.25 -16.96
N CYS A 82 -20.20 -1.37 -18.16
CA CYS A 82 -19.51 -1.05 -19.41
C CYS A 82 -20.42 -0.22 -20.32
N GLN A 83 -19.84 0.80 -20.96
CA GLN A 83 -20.48 1.61 -21.99
C GLN A 83 -19.49 1.85 -23.13
N LEU A 84 -19.80 1.36 -24.32
CA LEU A 84 -19.11 1.70 -25.55
C LEU A 84 -19.89 2.79 -26.27
N GLU A 85 -19.23 3.91 -26.56
CA GLU A 85 -19.76 4.97 -27.42
C GLU A 85 -19.04 4.95 -28.76
N LEU A 86 -19.81 4.87 -29.84
CA LEU A 86 -19.32 4.95 -31.22
C LEU A 86 -19.80 6.27 -31.82
N GLN A 87 -18.86 7.10 -32.26
CA GLN A 87 -19.18 8.30 -33.03
C GLN A 87 -19.00 8.02 -34.52
N MET A 88 -20.08 8.08 -35.27
CA MET A 88 -20.09 7.80 -36.70
C MET A 88 -19.63 9.02 -37.50
N LYS A 89 -19.18 8.79 -38.75
CA LYS A 89 -18.70 9.87 -39.64
C LYS A 89 -19.77 10.92 -39.96
N ASP A 90 -21.04 10.56 -39.89
CA ASP A 90 -22.18 11.48 -40.10
C ASP A 90 -22.55 12.27 -38.83
N GLY A 91 -21.83 12.07 -37.72
CA GLY A 91 -22.05 12.71 -36.44
C GLY A 91 -23.06 12.02 -35.52
N SER A 92 -23.71 10.94 -35.97
CA SER A 92 -24.57 10.13 -35.12
C SER A 92 -23.77 9.37 -34.06
N LYS A 93 -24.44 9.00 -32.96
CA LYS A 93 -23.85 8.23 -31.85
C LYS A 93 -24.61 6.93 -31.65
N GLU A 94 -23.87 5.85 -31.50
CA GLU A 94 -24.37 4.57 -31.05
C GLU A 94 -23.79 4.26 -29.67
N ILE A 95 -24.63 3.78 -28.75
CA ILE A 95 -24.23 3.49 -27.37
C ILE A 95 -24.60 2.04 -27.08
N ILE A 96 -23.60 1.23 -26.76
CA ILE A 96 -23.76 -0.15 -26.33
C ILE A 96 -23.44 -0.21 -24.84
N ILE A 97 -24.33 -0.77 -24.04
CA ILE A 97 -24.21 -0.82 -22.57
C ILE A 97 -24.15 -2.27 -22.08
N SER A 98 -23.61 -2.47 -20.89
CA SER A 98 -23.82 -3.68 -20.10
C SER A 98 -25.24 -3.72 -19.55
N ASP A 99 -26.01 -4.74 -19.92
CA ASP A 99 -27.39 -4.96 -19.52
C ASP A 99 -27.73 -6.47 -19.49
N GLU A 100 -29.01 -6.83 -19.31
CA GLU A 100 -29.48 -8.21 -19.28
C GLU A 100 -29.32 -8.99 -20.60
N SER A 101 -28.98 -8.32 -21.70
CA SER A 101 -28.73 -8.99 -23.00
C SER A 101 -27.39 -9.71 -23.04
N TRP A 102 -26.47 -9.37 -22.13
CA TRP A 102 -25.18 -10.02 -22.02
C TRP A 102 -25.34 -11.47 -21.55
N LYS A 103 -24.40 -12.32 -21.97
CA LYS A 103 -24.30 -13.70 -21.51
C LYS A 103 -23.00 -13.91 -20.75
N GLY A 104 -22.98 -14.88 -19.85
CA GLY A 104 -21.80 -15.26 -19.09
C GLY A 104 -21.83 -16.72 -18.65
N ILE A 105 -20.69 -17.16 -18.13
CA ILE A 105 -20.49 -18.48 -17.51
C ILE A 105 -19.50 -18.30 -16.35
N THR A 106 -19.68 -19.07 -15.28
CA THR A 106 -18.79 -19.08 -14.11
C THR A 106 -17.82 -20.27 -14.09
N ASP A 107 -18.01 -21.23 -15.00
CA ASP A 107 -17.19 -22.43 -15.16
C ASP A 107 -16.14 -22.26 -16.29
N GLY A 108 -15.45 -21.11 -16.30
CA GLY A 108 -14.37 -20.81 -17.24
C GLY A 108 -13.02 -21.36 -16.80
N PRO A 109 -11.93 -21.14 -17.57
CA PRO A 109 -10.63 -21.68 -17.21
C PRO A 109 -10.06 -21.08 -15.92
N LEU A 110 -10.39 -19.84 -15.56
CA LEU A 110 -10.07 -19.29 -14.26
C LEU A 110 -11.12 -19.74 -13.23
N GLN A 111 -10.75 -20.74 -12.42
CA GLN A 111 -11.66 -21.41 -11.48
C GLN A 111 -11.62 -20.78 -10.08
N PHE A 112 -10.56 -20.05 -9.76
CA PHE A 112 -10.38 -19.35 -8.50
C PHE A 112 -9.43 -18.18 -8.70
N ALA A 113 -9.74 -17.03 -8.10
CA ALA A 113 -8.87 -15.86 -8.08
C ALA A 113 -9.08 -15.05 -6.80
N GLU A 114 -8.04 -14.99 -5.97
CA GLU A 114 -8.02 -14.24 -4.72
C GLU A 114 -6.69 -13.51 -4.56
N ILE A 115 -6.73 -12.29 -4.01
CA ILE A 115 -5.55 -11.44 -3.85
C ILE A 115 -4.48 -12.09 -2.97
N TYR A 116 -4.87 -12.76 -1.89
CA TYR A 116 -3.93 -13.35 -0.94
C TYR A 116 -3.54 -14.79 -1.28
N ASP A 117 -4.50 -15.56 -1.79
CA ASP A 117 -4.36 -17.01 -1.88
C ASP A 117 -3.83 -17.48 -3.22
N GLY A 118 -3.99 -16.67 -4.27
CA GLY A 118 -3.50 -16.94 -5.62
C GLY A 118 -4.63 -17.29 -6.59
N GLU A 119 -4.27 -17.96 -7.67
CA GLU A 119 -5.19 -18.40 -8.72
C GLU A 119 -5.20 -19.92 -8.94
N ILE A 120 -6.33 -20.42 -9.43
CA ILE A 120 -6.43 -21.76 -10.02
C ILE A 120 -6.91 -21.60 -11.47
N TYR A 121 -6.05 -21.97 -12.40
CA TYR A 121 -6.34 -21.97 -13.83
C TYR A 121 -6.40 -23.40 -14.37
N ASN A 122 -7.55 -23.80 -14.91
CA ASN A 122 -7.76 -25.08 -15.56
C ASN A 122 -7.82 -24.93 -17.08
N ALA A 123 -6.71 -25.20 -17.77
CA ALA A 123 -6.64 -25.06 -19.21
C ALA A 123 -7.58 -26.03 -19.97
N ASN A 124 -8.09 -27.08 -19.32
CA ASN A 124 -9.08 -27.98 -19.94
C ASN A 124 -10.42 -27.29 -20.21
N LEU A 125 -10.67 -26.15 -19.57
CA LEU A 125 -11.89 -25.35 -19.69
C LEU A 125 -11.67 -24.09 -20.54
N GLU A 126 -10.52 -23.97 -21.21
CA GLU A 126 -10.30 -22.88 -22.16
C GLU A 126 -11.39 -22.88 -23.23
N MET A 127 -11.88 -21.69 -23.56
CA MET A 127 -12.89 -21.45 -24.58
C MET A 127 -12.25 -20.68 -25.73
N PRO A 128 -11.63 -21.36 -26.72
CA PRO A 128 -10.92 -20.66 -27.80
C PRO A 128 -11.84 -19.67 -28.52
N ASN A 129 -11.32 -18.49 -28.79
CA ASN A 129 -11.99 -17.42 -29.54
C ASN A 129 -13.26 -16.85 -28.88
N TRP A 130 -13.50 -17.07 -27.57
CA TRP A 130 -14.70 -16.58 -26.88
C TRP A 130 -14.89 -15.06 -26.90
N THR A 131 -13.81 -14.32 -27.06
CA THR A 131 -13.79 -12.86 -27.20
C THR A 131 -13.90 -12.37 -28.66
N THR A 132 -14.22 -13.26 -29.60
CA THR A 132 -14.35 -12.95 -31.04
C THR A 132 -15.76 -13.22 -31.56
N ASN A 133 -16.06 -12.69 -32.74
CA ASN A 133 -17.36 -12.88 -33.41
C ASN A 133 -17.70 -14.34 -33.78
N ASN A 134 -16.72 -15.26 -33.75
CA ASN A 134 -16.87 -16.64 -34.22
C ASN A 134 -17.17 -17.64 -33.08
N PHE A 135 -17.48 -17.16 -31.88
CA PHE A 135 -17.78 -18.00 -30.73
C PHE A 135 -19.25 -18.46 -30.70
N ASP A 136 -19.50 -19.72 -30.34
CA ASP A 136 -20.84 -20.25 -30.10
C ASP A 136 -21.18 -20.18 -28.61
N ASP A 137 -21.95 -19.17 -28.23
CA ASP A 137 -22.34 -18.87 -26.85
C ASP A 137 -23.65 -19.56 -26.40
N LYS A 138 -24.17 -20.55 -27.15
CA LYS A 138 -25.47 -21.20 -26.86
C LYS A 138 -25.58 -21.83 -25.48
N ASN A 139 -24.45 -22.25 -24.91
CA ASN A 139 -24.40 -22.88 -23.58
C ASN A 139 -24.17 -21.86 -22.46
N TRP A 140 -24.02 -20.58 -22.79
CA TRP A 140 -23.92 -19.51 -21.80
C TRP A 140 -25.30 -19.08 -21.34
N THR A 141 -25.38 -18.58 -20.12
CA THR A 141 -26.62 -18.09 -19.52
C THR A 141 -26.67 -16.57 -19.59
N SER A 142 -27.87 -15.99 -19.70
CA SER A 142 -28.05 -14.55 -19.52
C SER A 142 -27.54 -14.11 -18.14
N VAL A 143 -26.92 -12.93 -18.09
CA VAL A 143 -26.45 -12.34 -16.82
C VAL A 143 -27.61 -11.76 -16.02
N GLU A 144 -27.40 -11.58 -14.72
CA GLU A 144 -28.28 -10.80 -13.88
C GLU A 144 -27.88 -9.32 -13.93
N ALA A 145 -28.81 -8.44 -14.28
CA ALA A 145 -28.61 -6.99 -14.26
C ALA A 145 -29.21 -6.39 -12.98
N VAL A 146 -28.45 -5.49 -12.34
CA VAL A 146 -28.90 -4.73 -11.17
C VAL A 146 -28.68 -3.24 -11.41
N SER A 147 -29.57 -2.41 -10.86
CA SER A 147 -29.38 -0.97 -10.90
C SER A 147 -28.14 -0.55 -10.10
N ILE A 148 -27.51 0.55 -10.54
CA ILE A 148 -26.42 1.18 -9.79
C ILE A 148 -26.98 1.72 -8.47
N ASP A 149 -26.22 1.58 -7.38
CA ASP A 149 -26.60 2.12 -6.09
C ASP A 149 -26.61 3.66 -6.15
N ASN A 150 -27.73 4.29 -5.82
CA ASN A 150 -27.90 5.75 -5.93
C ASN A 150 -26.91 6.57 -5.07
N ASP A 151 -26.38 5.97 -4.01
CA ASP A 151 -25.48 6.62 -3.05
C ASP A 151 -23.99 6.43 -3.41
N VAL A 152 -23.68 5.64 -4.44
CA VAL A 152 -22.32 5.37 -4.90
C VAL A 152 -22.00 6.21 -6.14
N LYS A 153 -20.94 7.01 -6.05
CA LYS A 153 -20.48 7.83 -7.17
C LYS A 153 -19.64 7.02 -8.15
N LEU A 154 -19.85 7.28 -9.45
CA LEU A 154 -18.96 6.86 -10.52
C LEU A 154 -18.10 8.06 -10.92
N GLU A 155 -16.79 7.95 -10.78
CA GLU A 155 -15.86 9.04 -11.10
C GLU A 155 -14.66 8.52 -11.90
N PRO A 156 -14.14 9.28 -12.88
CA PRO A 156 -12.92 8.88 -13.58
C PRO A 156 -11.76 8.65 -12.62
N LYS A 157 -10.96 7.61 -12.87
CA LYS A 157 -9.74 7.33 -12.10
C LYS A 157 -8.80 8.55 -12.13
N ARG A 158 -8.41 9.06 -10.95
CA ARG A 158 -7.58 10.27 -10.80
C ARG A 158 -6.08 10.02 -10.93
N HIS A 159 -5.67 8.76 -10.98
CA HIS A 159 -4.29 8.31 -11.03
C HIS A 159 -4.11 7.20 -12.06
N SER A 160 -2.87 6.87 -12.37
CA SER A 160 -2.60 5.78 -13.30
C SER A 160 -2.97 4.43 -12.67
N THR A 161 -3.40 3.52 -13.52
CA THR A 161 -3.63 2.10 -13.21
C THR A 161 -2.32 1.39 -12.87
N VAL A 162 -2.44 0.18 -12.30
CA VAL A 162 -1.28 -0.69 -12.09
C VAL A 162 -0.88 -1.33 -13.41
N LYS A 163 0.43 -1.44 -13.67
CA LYS A 163 1.00 -2.01 -14.89
C LYS A 163 2.14 -2.98 -14.60
N GLY A 164 2.40 -3.90 -15.51
CA GLY A 164 3.64 -4.70 -15.52
C GLY A 164 4.81 -3.87 -16.07
N LYS A 165 5.70 -3.39 -15.20
CA LYS A 165 6.74 -2.40 -15.54
C LYS A 165 8.14 -2.97 -15.74
N ILE A 166 8.53 -4.00 -14.98
CA ILE A 166 9.90 -4.55 -15.00
C ILE A 166 9.83 -6.07 -15.11
N LYS A 167 10.73 -6.66 -15.91
CA LYS A 167 10.89 -8.12 -16.03
C LYS A 167 12.19 -8.56 -15.36
N LEU A 168 12.09 -9.48 -14.41
CA LEU A 168 13.22 -10.04 -13.66
C LEU A 168 13.44 -11.51 -14.03
N THR A 169 14.62 -11.83 -14.54
CA THR A 169 15.03 -13.22 -14.80
C THR A 169 15.72 -13.80 -13.55
N PRO A 170 15.39 -15.04 -13.13
CA PRO A 170 16.11 -15.74 -12.07
C PRO A 170 17.61 -15.77 -12.30
N LYS A 171 18.39 -15.53 -11.25
CA LYS A 171 19.85 -15.62 -11.30
C LYS A 171 20.35 -16.99 -10.86
N ASP A 172 19.66 -17.65 -9.93
CA ASP A 172 19.97 -18.99 -9.47
C ASP A 172 18.76 -19.92 -9.53
N VAL A 173 19.03 -21.22 -9.70
CA VAL A 173 18.04 -22.30 -9.77
C VAL A 173 18.54 -23.46 -8.93
N THR A 174 17.75 -23.89 -7.95
CA THR A 174 18.12 -24.94 -7.00
C THR A 174 17.03 -26.02 -6.96
N LYS A 175 17.41 -27.29 -7.11
CA LYS A 175 16.49 -28.43 -6.96
C LYS A 175 16.47 -28.88 -5.50
N ILE A 176 15.28 -28.98 -4.89
CA ILE A 176 15.08 -29.47 -3.52
C ILE A 176 13.87 -30.40 -3.50
N ASN A 177 14.05 -31.66 -3.09
CA ASN A 177 12.97 -32.63 -2.85
C ASN A 177 11.91 -32.74 -3.99
N GLY A 178 12.34 -32.69 -5.25
CA GLY A 178 11.44 -32.79 -6.42
C GLY A 178 10.78 -31.47 -6.83
N ALA A 179 10.99 -30.38 -6.08
CA ALA A 179 10.66 -29.02 -6.46
C ALA A 179 11.89 -28.25 -6.94
N VAL A 180 11.66 -27.10 -7.58
CA VAL A 180 12.70 -26.24 -8.13
C VAL A 180 12.47 -24.82 -7.64
N ILE A 181 13.47 -24.25 -6.97
CA ILE A 181 13.46 -22.87 -6.48
C ILE A 181 14.24 -21.98 -7.43
N PHE A 182 13.62 -20.88 -7.85
CA PHE A 182 14.19 -19.82 -8.67
C PHE A 182 14.41 -18.59 -7.79
N ASP A 183 15.65 -18.08 -7.72
CA ASP A 183 16.00 -16.86 -6.98
C ASP A 183 16.12 -15.68 -7.95
N LEU A 184 15.19 -14.73 -7.89
CA LEU A 184 15.22 -13.49 -8.68
C LEU A 184 16.29 -12.49 -8.23
N LYS A 185 16.93 -12.75 -7.08
CA LYS A 185 17.84 -11.86 -6.35
C LYS A 185 17.21 -10.56 -5.86
N GLN A 186 15.98 -10.25 -6.22
CA GLN A 186 15.25 -9.06 -5.80
C GLN A 186 13.92 -9.48 -5.18
N ASN A 187 13.59 -8.96 -3.99
CA ASN A 187 12.22 -9.05 -3.48
C ASN A 187 11.35 -8.06 -4.27
N MET A 188 10.41 -8.57 -5.05
CA MET A 188 9.54 -7.82 -5.95
C MET A 188 8.07 -8.03 -5.60
N VAL A 189 7.20 -7.25 -6.22
CA VAL A 189 5.74 -7.40 -6.13
C VAL A 189 5.16 -7.52 -7.53
N GLY A 190 4.25 -8.48 -7.70
CA GLY A 190 3.60 -8.76 -8.97
C GLY A 190 3.35 -10.25 -9.13
N VAL A 191 3.56 -10.80 -10.33
CA VAL A 191 3.27 -12.20 -10.66
C VAL A 191 4.40 -12.84 -11.47
N PRO A 192 4.52 -14.18 -11.48
CA PRO A 192 5.43 -14.84 -12.41
C PRO A 192 4.77 -15.00 -13.79
N LEU A 193 5.57 -14.82 -14.84
CA LEU A 193 5.33 -15.44 -16.13
C LEU A 193 6.10 -16.76 -16.17
N VAL A 194 5.38 -17.88 -16.22
CA VAL A 194 5.99 -19.22 -16.26
C VAL A 194 5.92 -19.83 -17.65
N LYS A 195 7.02 -20.49 -18.05
CA LYS A 195 7.15 -21.25 -19.31
C LYS A 195 7.69 -22.64 -19.01
N VAL A 196 6.79 -23.60 -18.83
CA VAL A 196 7.13 -24.86 -18.15
C VAL A 196 6.66 -26.06 -18.97
N PRO A 197 7.47 -27.11 -19.13
CA PRO A 197 7.04 -28.35 -19.76
C PRO A 197 6.08 -29.12 -18.84
N MET A 198 4.92 -29.50 -19.38
CA MET A 198 3.86 -30.18 -18.67
C MET A 198 3.41 -31.44 -19.42
N LYS A 199 2.82 -32.40 -18.69
CA LYS A 199 1.99 -33.45 -19.29
C LYS A 199 0.52 -33.12 -19.08
N LYS A 200 -0.33 -33.57 -19.99
CA LYS A 200 -1.77 -33.44 -19.89
C LYS A 200 -2.27 -34.01 -18.55
N GLY A 201 -3.06 -33.23 -17.84
CA GLY A 201 -3.64 -33.57 -16.54
C GLY A 201 -2.75 -33.27 -15.34
N ASP A 202 -1.47 -32.93 -15.55
CA ASP A 202 -0.59 -32.47 -14.46
C ASP A 202 -1.04 -31.10 -13.94
N THR A 203 -0.86 -30.88 -12.64
CA THR A 203 -1.08 -29.59 -11.99
C THR A 203 0.26 -28.98 -11.61
N LEU A 204 0.64 -27.91 -12.29
CA LEU A 204 1.75 -27.05 -11.91
C LEU A 204 1.35 -26.29 -10.65
N LYS A 205 2.15 -26.42 -9.60
CA LYS A 205 2.02 -25.63 -8.37
C LYS A 205 3.15 -24.61 -8.30
N ILE A 206 2.79 -23.35 -8.13
CA ILE A 206 3.69 -22.19 -8.12
C ILE A 206 3.57 -21.53 -6.75
N ARG A 207 4.64 -21.54 -5.96
CA ARG A 207 4.66 -20.95 -4.61
C ARG A 207 5.63 -19.79 -4.54
N PHE A 208 5.37 -18.88 -3.59
CA PHE A 208 6.15 -17.66 -3.41
C PHE A 208 6.73 -17.54 -2.00
N ALA A 209 7.92 -16.93 -1.90
CA ALA A 209 8.51 -16.54 -0.61
C ALA A 209 9.44 -15.32 -0.74
N GLU A 210 9.44 -14.45 0.27
CA GLU A 210 10.42 -13.35 0.40
C GLU A 210 11.81 -13.87 0.85
N MET A 211 11.83 -14.98 1.61
CA MET A 211 13.05 -15.53 2.19
C MET A 211 13.02 -17.05 2.29
N LEU A 212 14.22 -17.64 2.36
CA LEU A 212 14.41 -19.05 2.65
C LEU A 212 14.81 -19.24 4.12
N SER A 213 14.42 -20.38 4.68
CA SER A 213 14.91 -20.89 5.96
C SER A 213 16.40 -21.26 5.86
N PRO A 214 17.13 -21.40 6.98
CA PRO A 214 18.55 -21.78 6.96
C PRO A 214 18.86 -23.10 6.23
N ASP A 215 17.89 -24.01 6.13
CA ASP A 215 17.99 -25.28 5.41
C ASP A 215 17.70 -25.16 3.89
N GLY A 216 17.42 -23.94 3.40
CA GLY A 216 17.09 -23.65 2.01
C GLY A 216 15.61 -23.83 1.64
N SER A 217 14.76 -24.29 2.56
CA SER A 217 13.31 -24.40 2.34
C SER A 217 12.61 -23.04 2.35
N PHE A 218 11.41 -22.95 1.79
CA PHE A 218 10.60 -21.72 1.85
C PHE A 218 10.24 -21.34 3.28
N TYR A 219 10.41 -20.07 3.64
CA TYR A 219 9.88 -19.51 4.86
C TYR A 219 8.62 -18.70 4.55
N THR A 220 7.44 -19.25 4.87
CA THR A 220 6.14 -18.61 4.63
C THR A 220 5.37 -18.26 5.91
N LYS A 221 5.94 -18.47 7.10
CA LYS A 221 5.26 -18.14 8.37
C LYS A 221 4.86 -16.67 8.46
N ASN A 222 5.63 -15.76 7.84
CA ASN A 222 5.33 -14.32 7.81
C ASN A 222 4.17 -13.94 6.87
N TYR A 223 3.72 -14.85 6.00
CA TYR A 223 2.54 -14.64 5.14
C TYR A 223 1.24 -14.84 5.92
N ARG A 224 1.33 -15.42 7.14
CA ARG A 224 0.20 -15.75 8.02
C ARG A 224 -0.79 -16.65 7.29
N SER A 225 -2.02 -16.19 7.04
CA SER A 225 -3.03 -16.99 6.36
C SER A 225 -3.04 -16.83 4.84
N ALA A 226 -2.23 -15.94 4.25
CA ALA A 226 -2.12 -15.84 2.79
C ALA A 226 -1.40 -17.08 2.24
N HIS A 227 -2.07 -17.84 1.37
CA HIS A 227 -1.45 -19.01 0.76
C HIS A 227 -0.36 -18.63 -0.24
N SER A 228 -0.55 -17.53 -0.97
CA SER A 228 0.32 -17.06 -2.05
C SER A 228 0.82 -18.22 -2.90
N THR A 229 -0.12 -18.90 -3.54
CA THR A 229 0.16 -20.08 -4.36
C THR A 229 -0.78 -20.13 -5.55
N ASP A 230 -0.21 -20.20 -6.75
CA ASP A 230 -0.98 -20.36 -7.98
C ASP A 230 -0.92 -21.81 -8.48
N TYR A 231 -1.97 -22.23 -9.17
CA TYR A 231 -2.11 -23.55 -9.76
C TYR A 231 -2.52 -23.46 -11.22
N TYR A 232 -1.85 -24.24 -12.07
CA TYR A 232 -2.20 -24.38 -13.48
C TYR A 232 -2.38 -25.85 -13.84
N ILE A 233 -3.53 -26.24 -14.40
CA ILE A 233 -3.84 -27.61 -14.80
C ILE A 233 -3.69 -27.72 -16.32
N ALA A 234 -2.80 -28.59 -16.78
CA ALA A 234 -2.46 -28.69 -18.20
C ALA A 234 -3.49 -29.48 -19.02
N ALA A 235 -3.93 -28.91 -20.15
CA ALA A 235 -4.84 -29.57 -21.09
C ALA A 235 -4.15 -30.47 -22.12
N LYS A 236 -2.84 -30.30 -22.31
CA LYS A 236 -2.03 -30.98 -23.33
C LYS A 236 -0.59 -31.17 -22.84
N ASP A 237 0.12 -32.09 -23.48
CA ASP A 237 1.57 -32.24 -23.32
C ASP A 237 2.31 -31.08 -23.99
N GLY A 238 3.47 -30.71 -23.43
CA GLY A 238 4.38 -29.72 -24.00
C GLY A 238 4.59 -28.50 -23.11
N ASP A 239 5.24 -27.48 -23.66
CA ASP A 239 5.53 -26.24 -22.94
C ASP A 239 4.25 -25.39 -22.86
N ILE A 240 3.89 -25.00 -21.63
CA ILE A 240 2.80 -24.04 -21.37
C ILE A 240 3.36 -22.64 -21.15
N THR A 241 2.52 -21.62 -21.27
CA THR A 241 2.80 -20.27 -20.80
C THR A 241 1.64 -19.82 -19.94
N TYR A 242 1.92 -19.39 -18.71
CA TYR A 242 0.89 -18.95 -17.77
C TYR A 242 1.37 -17.73 -16.98
N MET A 243 0.46 -16.79 -16.76
CA MET A 243 0.65 -15.59 -15.94
C MET A 243 -0.69 -15.29 -15.25
N PRO A 244 -0.74 -15.29 -13.90
CA PRO A 244 -1.94 -14.90 -13.17
C PRO A 244 -2.42 -13.48 -13.50
N LYS A 245 -3.74 -13.23 -13.46
CA LYS A 245 -4.35 -11.95 -13.87
C LYS A 245 -4.91 -11.12 -12.71
N PHE A 246 -5.54 -11.77 -11.74
CA PHE A 246 -6.35 -11.18 -10.67
C PHE A 246 -5.82 -11.49 -9.27
N THR A 247 -4.52 -11.73 -9.17
CA THR A 247 -3.77 -11.87 -7.93
C THR A 247 -2.40 -11.19 -8.06
N PHE A 248 -1.73 -10.96 -6.94
CA PHE A 248 -0.34 -10.54 -6.91
C PHE A 248 0.33 -11.04 -5.64
N HIS A 249 1.66 -11.12 -5.66
CA HIS A 249 2.45 -11.66 -4.57
C HIS A 249 3.67 -10.75 -4.32
N GLY A 250 4.06 -10.59 -3.05
CA GLY A 250 5.39 -10.07 -2.70
C GLY A 250 6.37 -11.22 -2.52
N PHE A 251 7.45 -11.29 -3.31
CA PHE A 251 8.38 -12.42 -3.30
C PHE A 251 9.74 -12.15 -3.96
N ARG A 252 10.73 -12.95 -3.57
CA ARG A 252 12.03 -13.08 -4.24
C ARG A 252 12.22 -14.46 -4.86
N TYR A 253 11.66 -15.47 -4.21
CA TYR A 253 11.81 -16.87 -4.58
C TYR A 253 10.51 -17.41 -5.15
N VAL A 254 10.61 -18.16 -6.24
CA VAL A 254 9.51 -18.90 -6.85
C VAL A 254 9.84 -20.39 -6.78
N GLU A 255 8.93 -21.20 -6.25
CA GLU A 255 9.06 -22.66 -6.23
C GLU A 255 8.08 -23.27 -7.23
N LEU A 256 8.58 -24.09 -8.15
CA LEU A 256 7.79 -24.86 -9.11
C LEU A 256 7.82 -26.35 -8.76
N SER A 257 6.64 -26.99 -8.80
CA SER A 257 6.47 -28.44 -8.67
C SER A 257 5.29 -28.91 -9.51
N GLY A 258 5.21 -30.21 -9.81
CA GLY A 258 4.14 -30.77 -10.64
C GLY A 258 4.32 -30.54 -12.15
N PHE A 259 5.56 -30.27 -12.60
CA PHE A 259 5.93 -30.18 -14.02
C PHE A 259 6.48 -31.51 -14.55
N ASP A 260 6.69 -31.62 -15.87
CA ASP A 260 7.32 -32.81 -16.47
C ASP A 260 8.79 -32.93 -16.05
N THR A 261 9.03 -33.79 -15.06
CA THR A 261 10.36 -34.04 -14.48
C THR A 261 11.33 -34.75 -15.44
N SER A 262 10.88 -35.17 -16.64
CA SER A 262 11.77 -35.62 -17.71
C SER A 262 12.63 -34.49 -18.29
N LYS A 263 12.21 -33.23 -18.07
CA LYS A 263 12.91 -32.03 -18.52
C LYS A 263 13.74 -31.43 -17.39
N ASN A 264 14.87 -30.83 -17.77
CA ASN A 264 15.71 -30.12 -16.82
C ASN A 264 15.23 -28.68 -16.65
N PRO A 265 15.08 -28.19 -15.41
CA PRO A 265 14.72 -26.81 -15.14
C PRO A 265 15.75 -25.84 -15.72
N ALA A 266 15.25 -24.79 -16.38
CA ALA A 266 16.05 -23.74 -16.98
C ALA A 266 15.61 -22.37 -16.44
N LYS A 267 16.54 -21.40 -16.37
CA LYS A 267 16.29 -20.07 -15.76
C LYS A 267 15.14 -19.31 -16.44
N ASP A 268 14.95 -19.54 -17.73
CA ASP A 268 13.90 -18.92 -18.56
C ASP A 268 12.50 -19.51 -18.33
N TRP A 269 12.37 -20.55 -17.50
CA TRP A 269 11.07 -21.08 -17.07
C TRP A 269 10.28 -20.11 -16.20
N VAL A 270 10.94 -19.13 -15.58
CA VAL A 270 10.31 -18.12 -14.72
C VAL A 270 10.80 -16.75 -15.14
N THR A 271 9.89 -15.78 -15.24
CA THR A 271 10.20 -14.35 -15.29
C THR A 271 9.31 -13.65 -14.27
N GLY A 272 9.88 -12.94 -13.30
CA GLY A 272 9.10 -12.09 -12.40
C GLY A 272 8.63 -10.84 -13.14
N VAL A 273 7.32 -10.62 -13.23
CA VAL A 273 6.72 -9.41 -13.81
C VAL A 273 6.37 -8.48 -12.66
N VAL A 274 7.19 -7.45 -12.47
CA VAL A 274 7.02 -6.46 -11.40
C VAL A 274 5.86 -5.56 -11.75
N GLN A 275 4.89 -5.45 -10.85
CA GLN A 275 3.66 -4.69 -11.01
C GLN A 275 3.53 -3.62 -9.93
N TYR A 276 3.23 -2.40 -10.33
CA TYR A 276 2.95 -1.26 -9.46
C TYR A 276 2.19 -0.18 -10.23
N SER A 277 1.60 0.78 -9.51
CA SER A 277 0.89 1.93 -10.10
C SER A 277 1.81 2.65 -11.09
N ASP A 278 1.30 3.01 -12.26
CA ASP A 278 2.14 3.51 -13.35
C ASP A 278 2.59 4.97 -13.13
N PHE A 279 3.65 5.11 -12.33
CA PHE A 279 4.39 6.33 -12.11
C PHE A 279 5.82 6.21 -12.68
N ASP A 280 6.39 7.37 -12.96
CA ASP A 280 7.78 7.51 -13.40
C ASP A 280 8.70 7.85 -12.22
N ASP A 281 9.99 7.54 -12.38
CA ASP A 281 11.02 7.96 -11.43
C ASP A 281 11.15 9.51 -11.48
N ASN A 282 11.28 10.18 -10.33
CA ASN A 282 11.33 11.65 -10.21
C ASN A 282 12.66 12.17 -9.64
N GLY A 283 13.42 11.31 -8.96
CA GLY A 283 14.68 11.68 -8.33
C GLY A 283 15.69 10.55 -8.39
N THR A 284 16.97 10.92 -8.33
CA THR A 284 18.07 9.96 -8.26
C THR A 284 19.00 10.32 -7.12
N PHE A 285 19.62 9.31 -6.52
CA PHE A 285 20.63 9.48 -5.49
C PHE A 285 21.75 8.48 -5.73
N THR A 286 22.99 8.95 -5.69
CA THR A 286 24.19 8.13 -5.72
C THR A 286 25.25 8.76 -4.80
N SER A 287 26.15 7.92 -4.30
CA SER A 287 27.25 8.32 -3.42
C SER A 287 28.48 7.45 -3.67
N SER A 288 29.62 7.83 -3.09
CA SER A 288 30.83 7.00 -3.07
C SER A 288 30.73 5.79 -2.13
N HIS A 289 29.65 5.66 -1.35
CA HIS A 289 29.47 4.58 -0.38
C HIS A 289 28.47 3.54 -0.92
N GLU A 290 28.97 2.40 -1.38
CA GLU A 290 28.16 1.37 -2.07
C GLU A 290 26.94 0.91 -1.25
N LYS A 291 27.13 0.74 0.06
CA LYS A 291 26.05 0.35 0.98
C LYS A 291 24.93 1.40 1.06
N LEU A 292 25.27 2.69 0.95
CA LEU A 292 24.26 3.76 0.93
C LEU A 292 23.48 3.75 -0.39
N ASN A 293 24.15 3.46 -1.51
CA ASN A 293 23.49 3.25 -2.80
C ASN A 293 22.56 2.04 -2.76
N GLN A 294 22.95 0.96 -2.07
CA GLN A 294 22.11 -0.22 -1.86
C GLN A 294 20.91 0.08 -0.94
N LEU A 295 21.09 0.90 0.10
CA LEU A 295 19.97 1.37 0.94
C LEU A 295 18.95 2.14 0.10
N GLN A 296 19.42 3.09 -0.71
CA GLN A 296 18.55 3.82 -1.63
C GLN A 296 17.82 2.90 -2.62
N SER A 297 18.52 1.92 -3.19
CA SER A 297 17.91 0.90 -4.04
C SER A 297 16.80 0.14 -3.30
N ASN A 298 17.03 -0.26 -2.05
CA ASN A 298 16.03 -0.93 -1.22
C ASN A 298 14.81 -0.05 -0.93
N ILE A 299 15.00 1.26 -0.72
CA ILE A 299 13.92 2.25 -0.56
C ILE A 299 13.05 2.28 -1.82
N VAL A 300 13.66 2.41 -3.00
CA VAL A 300 12.93 2.48 -4.29
C VAL A 300 12.18 1.17 -4.59
N TRP A 301 12.77 0.01 -4.28
CA TRP A 301 12.07 -1.27 -4.40
C TRP A 301 10.93 -1.41 -3.39
N GLY A 302 11.07 -0.87 -2.18
CA GLY A 302 9.98 -0.78 -1.19
C GLY A 302 8.83 0.09 -1.66
N LEU A 303 9.13 1.25 -2.26
CA LEU A 303 8.16 2.14 -2.91
C LEU A 303 7.37 1.39 -3.99
N ARG A 304 8.07 0.80 -4.96
CA ARG A 304 7.45 0.03 -6.06
C ARG A 304 6.57 -1.10 -5.50
N GLY A 305 7.05 -1.81 -4.48
CA GLY A 305 6.30 -2.91 -3.89
C GLY A 305 5.01 -2.51 -3.18
N ASN A 306 4.91 -1.29 -2.67
CA ASN A 306 3.77 -0.88 -1.82
C ASN A 306 2.85 0.15 -2.46
N PHE A 307 3.11 0.54 -3.71
CA PHE A 307 2.23 1.46 -4.45
C PHE A 307 1.46 0.66 -5.49
N PHE A 308 0.59 -0.23 -5.00
CA PHE A 308 -0.28 -1.06 -5.81
C PHE A 308 -1.71 -0.57 -5.65
N ASP A 309 -2.07 0.40 -6.48
CA ASP A 309 -3.32 1.18 -6.47
C ASP A 309 -3.54 2.06 -5.20
N ILE A 310 -3.20 1.55 -4.02
CA ILE A 310 -3.18 2.24 -2.73
C ILE A 310 -1.80 2.08 -2.05
N PRO A 311 -1.42 2.94 -1.07
CA PRO A 311 -0.14 2.84 -0.36
C PRO A 311 -0.18 1.75 0.71
N THR A 312 0.12 0.51 0.35
CA THR A 312 -0.01 -0.65 1.25
C THR A 312 1.07 -0.69 2.34
N ASP A 313 0.77 -1.26 3.51
CA ASP A 313 1.77 -1.54 4.56
C ASP A 313 2.78 -2.61 4.15
N CYS A 314 2.32 -3.60 3.41
CA CYS A 314 3.14 -4.69 2.90
C CYS A 314 2.45 -5.38 1.72
N PRO A 315 3.18 -6.08 0.84
CA PRO A 315 2.59 -6.64 -0.38
C PRO A 315 2.36 -8.15 -0.38
N GLN A 316 2.74 -8.87 0.68
CA GLN A 316 2.83 -10.34 0.66
C GLN A 316 1.80 -11.05 1.54
N ARG A 317 1.59 -10.62 2.78
CA ARG A 317 0.71 -11.31 3.74
C ARG A 317 -0.76 -10.94 3.52
N ASP A 318 -1.64 -11.56 4.30
CA ASP A 318 -3.08 -11.27 4.46
C ASP A 318 -3.35 -9.90 5.14
N GLU A 319 -2.82 -8.82 4.56
CA GLU A 319 -3.05 -7.44 5.00
C GLU A 319 -3.14 -6.49 3.80
N ARG A 320 -2.01 -6.00 3.27
CA ARG A 320 -1.95 -5.18 2.05
C ARG A 320 -2.94 -4.01 2.06
N LEU A 321 -3.02 -3.33 3.20
CA LEU A 321 -3.99 -2.26 3.43
C LEU A 321 -3.30 -0.89 3.41
N GLY A 322 -4.06 0.14 3.05
CA GLY A 322 -3.63 1.53 3.05
C GLY A 322 -3.50 2.09 4.46
N TRP A 323 -2.55 1.58 5.26
CA TRP A 323 -2.33 2.02 6.63
C TRP A 323 -1.87 3.49 6.66
N THR A 324 -2.64 4.31 7.39
CA THR A 324 -2.49 5.76 7.33
C THR A 324 -1.20 6.27 7.96
N GLY A 325 -0.73 5.63 9.04
CA GLY A 325 0.56 5.95 9.68
C GLY A 325 1.77 5.61 8.80
N ASP A 326 1.75 4.46 8.14
CA ASP A 326 2.80 4.04 7.20
C ASP A 326 2.88 5.02 6.02
N ALA A 327 1.72 5.35 5.43
CA ALA A 327 1.58 6.29 4.34
C ALA A 327 2.12 7.69 4.71
N GLN A 328 1.80 8.21 5.90
CA GLN A 328 2.25 9.54 6.31
C GLN A 328 3.78 9.62 6.42
N VAL A 329 4.41 8.57 6.95
CA VAL A 329 5.84 8.53 7.23
C VAL A 329 6.62 8.44 5.92
N PHE A 330 6.14 7.63 4.98
CA PHE A 330 6.84 7.38 3.73
C PHE A 330 6.50 8.37 2.61
N GLY A 331 5.37 9.08 2.70
CA GLY A 331 4.92 10.05 1.71
C GLY A 331 6.01 11.01 1.22
N PRO A 332 6.71 11.74 2.10
CA PRO A 332 7.78 12.65 1.71
C PRO A 332 8.91 11.97 0.91
N THR A 333 9.33 10.78 1.32
CA THR A 333 10.36 9.99 0.63
C THR A 333 9.87 9.50 -0.72
N SER A 334 8.62 9.07 -0.82
CA SER A 334 8.04 8.62 -2.10
C SER A 334 8.04 9.73 -3.16
N MET A 335 7.67 10.96 -2.78
CA MET A 335 7.61 12.13 -3.68
C MET A 335 8.98 12.57 -4.20
N PHE A 336 10.05 12.30 -3.46
CA PHE A 336 11.41 12.50 -3.98
C PHE A 336 11.75 11.47 -5.05
N ASN A 337 11.39 10.20 -4.84
CA ASN A 337 11.82 9.10 -5.68
C ASN A 337 10.99 8.93 -6.96
N ALA A 338 9.69 9.27 -6.93
CA ALA A 338 8.77 9.04 -8.04
C ALA A 338 7.74 10.17 -8.20
N ASP A 339 7.18 10.31 -9.40
CA ASP A 339 6.07 11.22 -9.68
C ASP A 339 4.75 10.59 -9.21
N VAL A 340 4.52 10.71 -7.91
CA VAL A 340 3.36 10.11 -7.21
C VAL A 340 2.31 11.15 -6.82
N TYR A 341 2.32 12.34 -7.42
CA TYR A 341 1.33 13.38 -7.11
C TYR A 341 -0.10 12.87 -7.31
N LYS A 342 -0.39 12.29 -8.49
CA LYS A 342 -1.73 11.79 -8.83
C LYS A 342 -2.18 10.67 -7.89
N PHE A 343 -1.26 9.77 -7.55
CA PHE A 343 -1.49 8.67 -6.63
C PHE A 343 -1.93 9.19 -5.25
N TRP A 344 -1.17 10.12 -4.68
CA TRP A 344 -1.52 10.70 -3.38
C TRP A 344 -2.79 11.54 -3.41
N ALA A 345 -3.02 12.31 -4.49
CA ALA A 345 -4.24 13.08 -4.64
C ALA A 345 -5.50 12.18 -4.69
N SER A 346 -5.42 11.05 -5.40
CA SER A 346 -6.49 10.04 -5.43
C SER A 346 -6.69 9.39 -4.07
N TRP A 347 -5.63 8.93 -3.42
CA TRP A 347 -5.75 8.26 -2.13
C TRP A 347 -6.27 9.22 -1.04
N LEU A 348 -5.85 10.49 -1.04
CA LEU A 348 -6.42 11.52 -0.16
C LEU A 348 -7.92 11.76 -0.39
N GLN A 349 -8.42 11.59 -1.62
CA GLN A 349 -9.87 11.58 -1.85
C GLN A 349 -10.53 10.41 -1.12
N SER A 350 -9.95 9.21 -1.20
CA SER A 350 -10.44 8.07 -0.43
C SER A 350 -10.37 8.31 1.09
N VAL A 351 -9.36 9.04 1.58
CA VAL A 351 -9.26 9.42 3.01
C VAL A 351 -10.42 10.36 3.40
N ARG A 352 -10.77 11.34 2.55
CA ARG A 352 -11.92 12.21 2.76
C ARG A 352 -13.24 11.43 2.76
N GLU A 353 -13.38 10.47 1.85
CA GLU A 353 -14.56 9.61 1.73
C GLU A 353 -14.71 8.65 2.93
N ALA A 354 -13.59 8.24 3.53
CA ALA A 354 -13.56 7.36 4.69
C ALA A 354 -13.64 8.10 6.05
N GLN A 355 -13.53 9.44 6.05
CA GLN A 355 -13.66 10.23 7.28
C GLN A 355 -15.07 10.07 7.87
N LEU A 356 -15.13 9.74 9.16
CA LEU A 356 -16.40 9.54 9.87
C LEU A 356 -17.06 10.87 10.22
N GLU A 357 -18.35 10.81 10.57
CA GLU A 357 -19.16 11.99 10.94
C GLU A 357 -18.59 12.77 12.15
N ASP A 358 -17.92 12.08 13.08
CA ASP A 358 -17.26 12.70 14.24
C ASP A 358 -15.85 13.24 13.91
N GLY A 359 -15.43 13.16 12.65
CA GLY A 359 -14.14 13.63 12.15
C GLY A 359 -13.01 12.60 12.20
N ALA A 360 -13.25 11.40 12.76
CA ALA A 360 -12.25 10.35 12.85
C ALA A 360 -11.77 9.86 11.47
N ILE A 361 -10.47 9.63 11.34
CA ILE A 361 -9.87 8.96 10.18
C ILE A 361 -9.57 7.49 10.53
N PRO A 362 -10.11 6.51 9.78
CA PRO A 362 -9.82 5.09 10.01
C PRO A 362 -8.33 4.74 9.92
N TRP A 363 -7.93 3.64 10.56
CA TRP A 363 -6.51 3.20 10.55
C TRP A 363 -6.01 2.82 9.16
N THR A 364 -6.90 2.31 8.31
CA THR A 364 -6.61 1.96 6.93
C THR A 364 -7.62 2.63 6.01
N VAL A 365 -7.17 3.07 4.84
CA VAL A 365 -8.03 3.65 3.82
C VAL A 365 -7.78 2.93 2.48
N PRO A 366 -8.80 2.29 1.89
CA PRO A 366 -10.18 2.10 2.41
C PRO A 366 -10.26 1.34 3.74
N ASP A 367 -11.34 1.54 4.52
CA ASP A 367 -11.52 0.89 5.84
C ASP A 367 -11.94 -0.57 5.70
N ALA A 368 -10.96 -1.43 5.39
CA ALA A 368 -11.16 -2.88 5.28
C ALA A 368 -11.54 -3.55 6.61
N ARG A 369 -11.35 -2.88 7.76
CA ARG A 369 -11.67 -3.43 9.09
C ARG A 369 -13.09 -3.10 9.53
N GLY A 370 -13.68 -2.02 9.00
CA GLY A 370 -15.01 -1.53 9.36
C GLY A 370 -15.14 -1.16 10.84
N ASN A 371 -14.02 -0.97 11.56
CA ASN A 371 -14.03 -0.77 13.00
C ASN A 371 -14.35 0.68 13.39
N LYS A 372 -14.25 1.62 12.44
CA LYS A 372 -14.62 3.03 12.62
C LYS A 372 -13.90 3.70 13.80
N ILE A 373 -12.62 3.39 13.99
CA ILE A 373 -11.79 3.96 15.07
C ILE A 373 -10.58 4.67 14.45
N ALA A 374 -10.20 5.81 15.02
CA ALA A 374 -8.97 6.51 14.68
C ALA A 374 -7.82 6.20 15.65
N SER A 375 -6.62 6.56 15.25
CA SER A 375 -5.41 6.47 16.07
C SER A 375 -4.56 7.72 15.87
N SER A 376 -4.10 8.32 16.96
CA SER A 376 -3.14 9.43 16.89
C SER A 376 -1.80 8.96 16.35
N GLY A 377 -1.20 9.75 15.47
CA GLY A 377 -0.04 9.35 14.67
C GLY A 377 -0.40 8.50 13.44
N TRP A 378 -1.68 8.20 13.20
CA TRP A 378 -2.14 7.49 12.00
C TRP A 378 -3.12 8.38 11.23
N GLY A 379 -4.20 8.81 11.89
CA GLY A 379 -5.20 9.70 11.29
C GLY A 379 -4.66 11.07 10.90
N ASP A 380 -3.53 11.48 11.49
CA ASP A 380 -2.82 12.73 11.18
C ASP A 380 -2.24 12.77 9.75
N VAL A 381 -2.27 11.65 9.02
CA VAL A 381 -2.01 11.62 7.56
C VAL A 381 -2.83 12.66 6.80
N CYS A 382 -4.06 12.93 7.28
CA CYS A 382 -5.00 13.85 6.65
C CYS A 382 -4.57 15.33 6.73
N THR A 383 -3.64 15.68 7.63
CA THR A 383 -3.03 17.01 7.72
C THR A 383 -1.61 17.02 7.15
N ILE A 384 -0.85 15.95 7.38
CA ILE A 384 0.56 15.84 7.01
C ILE A 384 0.76 15.70 5.50
N ILE A 385 0.08 14.76 4.84
CA ILE A 385 0.33 14.50 3.42
C ILE A 385 -0.10 15.66 2.52
N PRO A 386 -1.27 16.30 2.68
CA PRO A 386 -1.62 17.48 1.89
C PRO A 386 -0.58 18.60 2.02
N TRP A 387 -0.12 18.88 3.25
CA TRP A 387 0.92 19.87 3.50
C TRP A 387 2.25 19.50 2.81
N LYS A 388 2.71 18.25 2.95
CA LYS A 388 3.97 17.80 2.34
C LYS A 388 3.91 17.79 0.81
N ILE A 389 2.76 17.49 0.19
CA ILE A 389 2.55 17.65 -1.25
C ILE A 389 2.70 19.13 -1.64
N TYR A 390 1.99 20.03 -0.97
CA TYR A 390 2.08 21.47 -1.23
C TYR A 390 3.52 21.98 -1.08
N MET A 391 4.24 21.58 -0.04
CA MET A 391 5.64 21.98 0.15
C MET A 391 6.57 21.49 -0.97
N ARG A 392 6.20 20.44 -1.71
CA ARG A 392 6.96 19.93 -2.85
C ARG A 392 6.54 20.52 -4.18
N THR A 393 5.27 20.84 -4.37
CA THR A 393 4.72 21.22 -5.68
C THR A 393 4.23 22.66 -5.77
N GLY A 394 3.95 23.31 -4.64
CA GLY A 394 3.27 24.60 -4.57
C GLY A 394 1.79 24.56 -4.95
N ASP A 395 1.21 23.38 -5.17
CA ASP A 395 -0.19 23.26 -5.62
C ASP A 395 -1.18 23.52 -4.48
N THR A 396 -1.84 24.68 -4.50
CA THR A 396 -2.81 25.05 -3.46
C THR A 396 -4.12 24.26 -3.58
N ARG A 397 -4.45 23.67 -4.74
CA ARG A 397 -5.70 22.93 -4.93
C ARG A 397 -5.78 21.70 -4.03
N ILE A 398 -4.65 21.02 -3.80
CA ILE A 398 -4.60 19.87 -2.89
C ILE A 398 -4.91 20.30 -1.45
N LEU A 399 -4.56 21.53 -1.06
CA LEU A 399 -4.91 22.08 0.24
C LEU A 399 -6.39 22.44 0.28
N GLU A 400 -6.92 23.10 -0.75
CA GLU A 400 -8.34 23.45 -0.86
C GLU A 400 -9.25 22.22 -0.76
N GLU A 401 -8.92 21.15 -1.50
CA GLU A 401 -9.68 19.90 -1.50
C GLU A 401 -9.72 19.22 -0.11
N ASN A 402 -8.65 19.35 0.68
CA ASN A 402 -8.47 18.63 1.94
C ASN A 402 -8.75 19.48 3.19
N PHE A 403 -8.85 20.80 3.07
CA PHE A 403 -8.93 21.70 4.22
C PHE A 403 -10.10 21.35 5.16
N LYS A 404 -11.28 21.04 4.61
CA LYS A 404 -12.44 20.69 5.43
C LYS A 404 -12.24 19.40 6.24
N MET A 405 -11.57 18.39 5.67
CA MET A 405 -11.21 17.16 6.36
C MET A 405 -10.23 17.44 7.52
N MET A 406 -9.24 18.32 7.30
CA MET A 406 -8.31 18.75 8.34
C MET A 406 -9.03 19.43 9.52
N GLN A 407 -10.03 20.28 9.23
CA GLN A 407 -10.82 20.93 10.27
C GLN A 407 -11.60 19.92 11.13
N HIS A 408 -12.27 18.95 10.50
CA HIS A 408 -12.99 17.89 11.20
C HIS A 408 -12.05 16.98 12.00
N TRP A 409 -10.83 16.72 11.51
CA TRP A 409 -9.84 15.97 12.28
C TRP A 409 -9.43 16.69 13.56
N LEU A 410 -9.30 18.03 13.52
CA LEU A 410 -9.06 18.81 14.73
C LEU A 410 -10.24 18.79 15.71
N GLU A 411 -11.47 18.80 15.20
CA GLU A 411 -12.67 18.63 16.03
C GLU A 411 -12.67 17.26 16.74
N TYR A 412 -12.22 16.20 16.04
CA TYR A 412 -12.05 14.88 16.63
C TYR A 412 -10.93 14.83 17.69
N HIS A 413 -9.79 15.49 17.45
CA HIS A 413 -8.74 15.63 18.46
C HIS A 413 -9.24 16.37 19.71
N GLU A 414 -10.00 17.45 19.54
CA GLU A 414 -10.66 18.17 20.64
C GLU A 414 -11.62 17.26 21.40
N LEU A 415 -12.46 16.50 20.70
CA LEU A 415 -13.39 15.52 21.28
C LEU A 415 -12.67 14.44 22.09
N LYS A 416 -11.50 13.99 21.64
CA LYS A 416 -10.69 12.95 22.31
C LYS A 416 -9.68 13.51 23.30
N SER A 417 -9.78 14.79 23.66
CA SER A 417 -8.87 15.44 24.60
C SER A 417 -9.60 15.96 25.83
N LYS A 418 -8.90 16.00 26.97
CA LYS A 418 -9.36 16.69 28.18
C LYS A 418 -8.29 17.69 28.61
N HIS A 419 -8.66 18.96 28.76
CA HIS A 419 -7.71 20.05 29.00
C HIS A 419 -6.54 20.05 27.99
N TYR A 420 -6.85 19.77 26.72
CA TYR A 420 -5.89 19.63 25.60
C TYR A 420 -4.91 18.46 25.70
N ILE A 421 -5.06 17.57 26.69
CA ILE A 421 -4.30 16.31 26.76
C ILE A 421 -5.11 15.20 26.12
N SER A 422 -4.51 14.52 25.14
CA SER A 422 -5.17 13.48 24.36
C SER A 422 -5.41 12.21 25.18
N ASN A 423 -6.59 11.64 25.04
CA ASN A 423 -6.95 10.28 25.45
C ASN A 423 -7.35 9.42 24.23
N MET A 424 -6.97 9.86 23.02
CA MET A 424 -7.21 9.10 21.80
C MET A 424 -6.45 7.77 21.86
N MET A 425 -7.01 6.73 21.24
CA MET A 425 -6.25 5.51 20.98
C MET A 425 -4.98 5.86 20.20
N SER A 426 -3.88 5.15 20.47
CA SER A 426 -2.66 5.24 19.69
C SER A 426 -2.00 3.87 19.56
N PHE A 427 -1.44 3.59 18.39
CA PHE A 427 -0.43 2.54 18.22
C PHE A 427 0.96 2.98 18.74
N SER A 428 1.06 4.22 19.22
CA SER A 428 2.25 4.84 19.79
C SER A 428 3.43 4.79 18.80
N ASP A 429 4.65 4.72 19.32
CA ASP A 429 5.86 4.66 18.51
C ASP A 429 6.11 3.23 18.05
N TRP A 430 5.20 2.75 17.20
CA TRP A 430 5.08 1.36 16.79
C TRP A 430 6.41 0.79 16.30
N LEU A 431 6.74 -0.40 16.81
CA LEU A 431 7.95 -1.18 16.54
C LEU A 431 9.24 -0.52 17.03
N GLN A 432 9.17 0.27 18.10
CA GLN A 432 10.34 0.73 18.85
C GLN A 432 11.26 -0.45 19.21
N PRO A 433 12.59 -0.38 18.93
CA PRO A 433 13.54 -1.41 19.31
C PRO A 433 13.72 -1.57 20.82
N TYR A 434 13.67 -2.83 21.28
CA TYR A 434 13.76 -3.28 22.68
C TYR A 434 12.97 -2.42 23.66
N PRO A 435 11.63 -2.42 23.54
CA PRO A 435 10.80 -1.73 24.50
C PRO A 435 10.89 -2.45 25.85
N GLU A 436 10.98 -1.69 26.94
CA GLU A 436 11.11 -2.23 28.29
C GLU A 436 9.89 -3.08 28.68
N ASN A 437 8.72 -2.72 28.18
CA ASN A 437 7.45 -3.42 28.41
C ASN A 437 7.24 -4.65 27.50
N GLY A 438 8.09 -4.86 26.49
CA GLY A 438 7.95 -5.93 25.50
C GLY A 438 6.78 -5.76 24.50
N ASP A 439 6.06 -4.64 24.53
CA ASP A 439 4.95 -4.31 23.64
C ASP A 439 5.48 -3.65 22.35
N ASN A 440 4.94 -4.07 21.20
CA ASN A 440 5.25 -3.48 19.91
C ASN A 440 4.84 -2.00 19.81
N ARG A 441 3.99 -1.47 20.71
CA ARG A 441 3.67 -0.04 20.77
C ARG A 441 4.83 0.85 21.26
N GLY A 442 5.85 0.25 21.86
CA GLY A 442 6.97 0.98 22.43
C GLY A 442 6.71 1.48 23.86
N ASP A 443 7.68 2.20 24.40
CA ASP A 443 7.66 2.75 25.76
C ASP A 443 7.10 4.18 25.79
N THR A 444 7.12 4.87 24.65
CA THR A 444 6.65 6.27 24.55
C THR A 444 5.15 6.34 24.79
N SER A 445 4.73 7.17 25.75
CA SER A 445 3.33 7.30 26.17
C SER A 445 2.41 7.68 25.02
N SER A 446 1.30 6.96 24.88
CA SER A 446 0.25 7.27 23.89
C SER A 446 -0.38 8.65 24.12
N LYS A 447 -0.44 9.13 25.37
CA LYS A 447 -0.93 10.48 25.69
C LYS A 447 0.03 11.56 25.20
N LEU A 448 1.34 11.34 25.41
CA LEU A 448 2.38 12.25 24.93
C LEU A 448 2.31 12.33 23.40
N ILE A 449 2.30 11.17 22.72
CA ILE A 449 2.19 11.09 21.26
C ILE A 449 0.90 11.75 20.78
N GLY A 450 -0.24 11.40 21.37
CA GLY A 450 -1.53 11.93 20.96
C GLY A 450 -1.63 13.45 21.10
N THR A 451 -1.11 14.02 22.18
CA THR A 451 -1.08 15.47 22.37
C THR A 451 -0.09 16.15 21.42
N ALA A 452 1.08 15.54 21.17
CA ALA A 452 2.06 16.08 20.23
C ALA A 452 1.49 16.16 18.80
N PHE A 453 0.85 15.09 18.32
CA PHE A 453 0.21 15.07 17.00
C PHE A 453 -1.00 16.00 16.91
N PHE A 454 -1.76 16.18 18.00
CA PHE A 454 -2.82 17.19 18.03
C PHE A 454 -2.24 18.60 17.80
N ALA A 455 -1.19 18.98 18.51
CA ALA A 455 -0.52 20.26 18.30
C ALA A 455 0.01 20.39 16.86
N HIS A 456 0.66 19.35 16.34
CA HIS A 456 1.19 19.36 14.97
C HIS A 456 0.09 19.54 13.91
N SER A 457 -0.98 18.76 14.00
CA SER A 457 -2.15 18.88 13.11
C SER A 457 -2.76 20.29 13.17
N ALA A 458 -2.82 20.91 14.36
CA ALA A 458 -3.32 22.28 14.50
C ALA A 458 -2.38 23.30 13.82
N LYS A 459 -1.06 23.15 13.99
CA LYS A 459 -0.04 23.99 13.32
C LYS A 459 -0.13 23.89 11.80
N LEU A 460 -0.20 22.67 11.26
CA LEU A 460 -0.32 22.46 9.81
C LEU A 460 -1.63 23.05 9.26
N THR A 461 -2.75 22.88 9.97
CA THR A 461 -4.04 23.43 9.54
C THR A 461 -4.04 24.96 9.56
N ALA A 462 -3.36 25.57 10.52
CA ALA A 462 -3.15 27.02 10.55
C ALA A 462 -2.33 27.52 9.35
N GLN A 463 -1.23 26.84 9.02
CA GLN A 463 -0.39 27.16 7.86
C GLN A 463 -1.15 26.99 6.54
N VAL A 464 -1.97 25.94 6.43
CA VAL A 464 -2.86 25.78 5.27
C VAL A 464 -3.86 26.93 5.18
N ALA A 465 -4.48 27.33 6.29
CA ALA A 465 -5.41 28.46 6.30
C ALA A 465 -4.74 29.77 5.84
N GLU A 466 -3.49 30.01 6.24
CA GLU A 466 -2.69 31.14 5.77
C GLU A 466 -2.50 31.11 4.25
N VAL A 467 -2.02 29.98 3.71
CA VAL A 467 -1.80 29.80 2.26
C VAL A 467 -3.09 30.00 1.46
N LEU A 468 -4.23 29.56 2.00
CA LEU A 468 -5.55 29.72 1.37
C LEU A 468 -6.20 31.09 1.60
N GLY A 469 -5.52 32.03 2.25
CA GLY A 469 -6.05 33.38 2.51
C GLY A 469 -7.23 33.39 3.48
N LYS A 470 -7.23 32.52 4.49
CA LYS A 470 -8.30 32.34 5.50
C LYS A 470 -7.83 32.81 6.89
N PRO A 471 -7.74 34.13 7.13
CA PRO A 471 -7.10 34.68 8.34
C PRO A 471 -7.84 34.36 9.64
N GLN A 472 -9.17 34.17 9.61
CA GLN A 472 -9.94 33.81 10.81
C GLN A 472 -9.62 32.38 11.25
N GLU A 473 -9.60 31.45 10.31
CA GLU A 473 -9.23 30.05 10.53
C GLU A 473 -7.76 29.92 10.92
N GLN A 474 -6.86 30.67 10.28
CA GLN A 474 -5.45 30.73 10.68
C GLN A 474 -5.34 31.12 12.15
N ALA A 475 -5.89 32.27 12.56
CA ALA A 475 -5.83 32.73 13.94
C ALA A 475 -6.46 31.74 14.94
N LYS A 476 -7.56 31.08 14.56
CA LYS A 476 -8.21 30.03 15.36
C LYS A 476 -7.24 28.86 15.60
N TYR A 477 -6.64 28.31 14.56
CA TYR A 477 -5.81 27.12 14.66
C TYR A 477 -4.41 27.39 15.21
N GLU A 478 -3.84 28.59 14.98
CA GLU A 478 -2.62 29.02 15.68
C GLU A 478 -2.84 29.12 17.20
N ASN A 479 -3.98 29.66 17.64
CA ASN A 479 -4.33 29.73 19.05
C ASN A 479 -4.55 28.33 19.64
N LEU A 480 -5.15 27.42 18.88
CA LEU A 480 -5.31 26.02 19.29
C LEU A 480 -3.94 25.35 19.48
N TYR A 481 -3.03 25.46 18.50
CA TYR A 481 -1.66 24.97 18.59
C TYR A 481 -0.96 25.49 19.86
N LYS A 482 -0.99 26.80 20.10
CA LYS A 482 -0.35 27.41 21.29
C LYS A 482 -0.91 26.85 22.61
N LYS A 483 -2.22 26.62 22.69
CA LYS A 483 -2.85 26.04 23.89
C LYS A 483 -2.46 24.58 24.10
N VAL A 484 -2.46 23.78 23.03
CA VAL A 484 -2.08 22.37 23.10
C VAL A 484 -0.59 22.22 23.41
N ALA A 485 0.29 23.00 22.77
CA ALA A 485 1.72 23.03 23.05
C ALA A 485 2.01 23.40 24.51
N LYS A 486 1.32 24.42 25.04
CA LYS A 486 1.48 24.79 26.45
C LYS A 486 1.00 23.69 27.41
N ALA A 487 -0.13 23.04 27.10
CA ALA A 487 -0.61 21.90 27.88
C ALA A 487 0.35 20.71 27.82
N PHE A 488 0.89 20.41 26.64
CA PHE A 488 1.89 19.38 26.41
C PHE A 488 3.13 19.59 27.27
N GLU A 489 3.73 20.78 27.19
CA GLU A 489 4.89 21.16 27.99
C GLU A 489 4.61 21.02 29.49
N ASN A 490 3.48 21.53 29.97
CA ASN A 490 3.15 21.50 31.39
C ASN A 490 2.89 20.09 31.93
N GLU A 491 2.31 19.20 31.13
CA GLU A 491 1.96 17.83 31.55
C GLU A 491 3.17 16.89 31.52
N PHE A 492 4.00 17.00 30.46
CA PHE A 492 5.02 16.00 30.14
C PHE A 492 6.45 16.48 30.36
N PHE A 493 6.71 17.76 30.66
CA PHE A 493 8.05 18.29 30.85
C PHE A 493 8.16 19.10 32.15
N ASP A 494 9.20 18.83 32.93
CA ASP A 494 9.49 19.60 34.14
C ASP A 494 10.03 21.01 33.83
N GLU A 495 10.36 21.78 34.87
CA GLU A 495 10.91 23.13 34.74
C GLU A 495 12.25 23.17 33.99
N THR A 496 12.99 22.06 33.96
CA THR A 496 14.28 21.96 33.27
C THR A 496 14.14 21.54 31.81
N GLY A 497 12.96 21.10 31.36
CA GLY A 497 12.79 20.52 30.03
C GLY A 497 13.12 19.02 29.97
N LYS A 498 13.15 18.33 31.11
CA LYS A 498 13.22 16.87 31.18
C LYS A 498 11.82 16.27 31.10
N VAL A 499 11.68 15.14 30.41
CA VAL A 499 10.41 14.39 30.39
C VAL A 499 10.01 13.97 31.81
N ASN A 500 8.77 14.26 32.18
CA ASN A 500 8.16 13.98 33.47
C ASN A 500 6.83 13.23 33.28
N SER A 501 6.35 12.56 34.32
CA SER A 501 5.04 11.88 34.39
C SER A 501 4.87 10.65 33.47
N VAL A 502 5.77 10.45 32.49
CA VAL A 502 5.78 9.34 31.53
C VAL A 502 7.22 8.87 31.26
N ALA A 503 7.36 7.80 30.48
CA ALA A 503 8.67 7.27 30.11
C ALA A 503 9.49 8.27 29.28
N GLU A 504 10.75 8.44 29.66
CA GLU A 504 11.73 9.25 28.96
C GLU A 504 12.37 8.42 27.83
N THR A 505 12.05 8.74 26.58
CA THR A 505 12.53 8.02 25.38
C THR A 505 13.13 8.99 24.36
N GLN A 506 13.85 8.46 23.36
CA GLN A 506 14.31 9.26 22.22
C GLN A 506 13.11 9.95 21.53
N THR A 507 12.02 9.21 21.31
CA THR A 507 10.81 9.72 20.64
C THR A 507 10.08 10.79 21.43
N SER A 508 10.06 10.73 22.78
CA SER A 508 9.48 11.79 23.60
C SER A 508 10.14 13.15 23.33
N TYR A 509 11.47 13.19 23.22
CA TYR A 509 12.20 14.41 22.90
C TYR A 509 12.10 14.81 21.42
N LEU A 510 12.19 13.84 20.49
CA LEU A 510 12.07 14.10 19.06
C LEU A 510 10.75 14.76 18.69
N LEU A 511 9.62 14.27 19.24
CA LEU A 511 8.31 14.87 19.01
C LEU A 511 8.23 16.30 19.57
N ALA A 512 8.74 16.52 20.78
CA ALA A 512 8.72 17.82 21.43
C ALA A 512 9.54 18.87 20.65
N LEU A 513 10.70 18.47 20.11
CA LEU A 513 11.58 19.33 19.33
C LEU A 513 11.05 19.56 17.92
N ALA A 514 10.73 18.49 17.17
CA ALA A 514 10.27 18.58 15.78
C ALA A 514 8.94 19.34 15.64
N PHE A 515 8.04 19.21 16.60
CA PHE A 515 6.75 19.91 16.58
C PHE A 515 6.78 21.25 17.32
N ASP A 516 7.95 21.67 17.80
CA ASP A 516 8.19 22.97 18.43
C ASP A 516 7.22 23.19 19.62
N LEU A 517 7.22 22.25 20.57
CA LEU A 517 6.24 22.18 21.66
C LEU A 517 6.74 22.72 22.99
N LEU A 518 8.02 23.10 23.07
CA LEU A 518 8.68 23.57 24.29
C LEU A 518 9.03 25.06 24.18
N SER A 519 9.12 25.74 25.32
CA SER A 519 9.71 27.07 25.42
C SER A 519 11.22 27.03 25.14
N ASP A 520 11.78 28.15 24.70
CA ASP A 520 13.17 28.19 24.23
C ASP A 520 14.19 27.78 25.30
N ASP A 521 13.92 28.09 26.57
CA ASP A 521 14.73 27.66 27.72
C ASP A 521 14.71 26.14 27.95
N LYS A 522 13.58 25.49 27.69
CA LYS A 522 13.45 24.02 27.83
C LYS A 522 13.97 23.27 26.62
N LYS A 523 13.87 23.83 25.41
CA LYS A 523 14.37 23.21 24.17
C LYS A 523 15.85 22.87 24.25
N GLU A 524 16.67 23.79 24.78
CA GLU A 524 18.13 23.59 24.84
C GLU A 524 18.50 22.39 25.72
N ASN A 525 17.85 22.25 26.88
CA ASN A 525 18.08 21.09 27.75
C ASN A 525 17.43 19.81 27.20
N ALA A 526 16.25 19.89 26.60
CA ALA A 526 15.62 18.75 25.92
C ALA A 526 16.50 18.18 24.79
N LYS A 527 17.18 19.05 24.03
CA LYS A 527 18.21 18.64 23.06
C LYS A 527 19.31 17.84 23.75
N LYS A 528 19.90 18.37 24.83
CA LYS A 528 20.97 17.69 25.57
C LYS A 528 20.51 16.31 26.06
N LEU A 529 19.31 16.22 26.62
CA LEU A 529 18.74 14.97 27.12
C LEU A 529 18.46 13.97 25.99
N LEU A 530 18.00 14.42 24.81
CA LEU A 530 17.90 13.56 23.63
C LEU A 530 19.26 12.92 23.28
N LEU A 531 20.34 13.71 23.26
CA LEU A 531 21.68 13.21 22.98
C LEU A 531 22.15 12.22 24.05
N GLU A 532 21.83 12.45 25.32
CA GLU A 532 22.08 11.51 26.41
C GLU A 532 21.32 10.18 26.17
N LYS A 533 20.02 10.20 25.80
CA LYS A 533 19.26 8.98 25.47
C LYS A 533 19.80 8.24 24.24
N ILE A 534 20.37 8.94 23.26
CA ILE A 534 21.04 8.30 22.12
C ILE A 534 22.36 7.66 22.57
N ALA A 535 23.13 8.34 23.41
CA ALA A 535 24.39 7.83 23.96
C ALA A 535 24.19 6.62 24.89
N GLU A 536 23.16 6.63 25.74
CA GLU A 536 22.74 5.49 26.59
C GLU A 536 22.43 4.24 25.75
N ALA A 537 21.93 4.43 24.54
CA ALA A 537 21.68 3.37 23.58
C ALA A 537 22.92 3.01 22.73
N ASP A 538 24.12 3.41 23.16
CA ASP A 538 25.37 3.22 22.43
C ASP A 538 25.30 3.78 20.99
N ASN A 539 24.64 4.92 20.82
CA ASN A 539 24.33 5.53 19.52
C ASN A 539 23.59 4.56 18.58
N HIS A 540 22.54 3.92 19.10
CA HIS A 540 21.57 3.16 18.31
C HIS A 540 20.18 3.78 18.42
N LEU A 541 19.38 3.52 17.39
CA LEU A 541 18.00 3.95 17.34
C LEU A 541 17.18 3.20 18.40
N ARG A 542 16.45 3.95 19.22
CA ARG A 542 15.38 3.49 20.11
C ARG A 542 14.06 4.16 19.75
N THR A 543 13.86 4.35 18.46
CA THR A 543 12.68 4.97 17.84
C THR A 543 11.94 3.96 16.99
N GLY A 544 10.62 4.00 17.04
CA GLY A 544 9.71 3.28 16.16
C GLY A 544 9.30 4.13 14.95
N PHE A 545 8.09 3.88 14.46
CA PHE A 545 7.54 4.48 13.25
C PHE A 545 7.40 6.01 13.31
N LEU A 546 7.07 6.56 14.48
CA LEU A 546 6.79 7.99 14.61
C LEU A 546 8.04 8.78 14.99
N GLY A 547 8.98 8.17 15.73
CA GLY A 547 10.24 8.80 16.10
C GLY A 547 11.29 8.80 14.99
N THR A 548 11.43 7.67 14.26
CA THR A 548 12.52 7.50 13.29
C THR A 548 12.56 8.57 12.18
N PRO A 549 11.41 8.98 11.59
CA PRO A 549 11.41 9.97 10.51
C PRO A 549 11.82 11.38 10.96
N LEU A 550 11.79 11.65 12.27
CA LEU A 550 12.11 12.96 12.85
C LEU A 550 13.60 13.12 13.15
N LEU A 551 14.36 12.02 13.21
CA LEU A 551 15.78 12.03 13.62
C LEU A 551 16.62 12.95 12.75
N SER A 552 16.52 12.83 11.43
CA SER A 552 17.38 13.60 10.52
C SER A 552 17.09 15.09 10.62
N GLU A 553 15.81 15.47 10.69
CA GLU A 553 15.38 16.87 10.81
C GLU A 553 15.85 17.46 12.14
N VAL A 554 15.55 16.79 13.26
CA VAL A 554 15.91 17.29 14.60
C VAL A 554 17.42 17.35 14.80
N LEU A 555 18.17 16.32 14.39
CA LEU A 555 19.63 16.33 14.56
C LEU A 555 20.32 17.36 13.66
N ASP A 556 19.81 17.62 12.45
CA ASP A 556 20.34 18.68 11.58
C ASP A 556 20.04 20.07 12.16
N GLU A 557 18.78 20.35 12.50
CA GLU A 557 18.35 21.64 13.06
C GLU A 557 19.02 21.98 14.40
N THR A 558 19.38 20.96 15.17
CA THR A 558 20.10 21.13 16.43
C THR A 558 21.62 21.15 16.27
N GLY A 559 22.17 21.01 15.06
CA GLY A 559 23.61 21.09 14.79
C GLY A 559 24.39 19.81 15.12
N GLU A 560 23.72 18.66 15.19
CA GLU A 560 24.25 17.34 15.54
C GLU A 560 24.27 16.39 14.33
N ILE A 561 24.47 16.93 13.13
CA ILE A 561 24.44 16.17 11.87
C ILE A 561 25.48 15.04 11.83
N ASP A 562 26.63 15.21 12.47
CA ASP A 562 27.68 14.17 12.59
C ASP A 562 27.16 12.94 13.34
N LEU A 563 26.30 13.13 14.35
CA LEU A 563 25.64 12.03 15.05
C LEU A 563 24.66 11.31 14.12
N MET A 564 23.91 12.04 13.29
CA MET A 564 23.02 11.42 12.30
C MET A 564 23.81 10.55 11.30
N TYR A 565 24.97 11.01 10.82
CA TYR A 565 25.86 10.18 10.00
C TYR A 565 26.34 8.94 10.76
N LYS A 566 26.72 9.08 12.03
CA LYS A 566 27.11 7.94 12.87
C LYS A 566 25.97 6.91 12.99
N LEU A 567 24.73 7.37 13.18
CA LEU A 567 23.55 6.52 13.23
C LEU A 567 23.30 5.83 11.87
N LEU A 568 23.41 6.57 10.77
CA LEU A 568 23.19 6.07 9.40
C LEU A 568 24.19 4.98 9.01
N PHE A 569 25.45 5.13 9.41
CA PHE A 569 26.53 4.17 9.12
C PHE A 569 26.74 3.13 10.23
N ASN A 570 25.87 3.10 11.25
CA ASN A 570 25.94 2.09 12.28
C ASN A 570 25.47 0.73 11.74
N GLU A 571 26.36 -0.26 11.74
CA GLU A 571 26.08 -1.62 11.22
C GLU A 571 25.83 -2.64 12.33
N THR A 572 26.00 -2.27 13.60
CA THR A 572 25.73 -3.18 14.71
C THR A 572 24.25 -3.18 15.07
N ILE A 573 23.74 -4.37 15.35
CA ILE A 573 22.46 -4.57 16.02
C ILE A 573 22.82 -4.94 17.45
N HIS A 574 22.38 -4.18 18.45
CA HIS A 574 22.72 -4.51 19.84
C HIS A 574 22.24 -5.94 20.17
N LEU A 575 23.15 -6.78 20.65
CA LEU A 575 23.03 -8.24 20.76
C LEU A 575 22.01 -8.65 21.84
N GLY A 576 20.72 -8.52 21.51
CA GLY A 576 19.57 -9.09 22.20
C GLY A 576 18.47 -9.56 21.23
N PHE A 577 18.67 -9.43 19.92
CA PHE A 577 17.70 -9.81 18.89
C PHE A 577 18.23 -10.96 18.02
N ILE A 578 17.58 -12.12 18.12
CA ILE A 578 17.70 -13.24 17.16
C ILE A 578 16.67 -13.02 16.03
N PRO A 579 16.86 -13.58 14.84
CA PRO A 579 17.55 -13.07 13.66
C PRO A 579 16.63 -12.25 12.72
N SER A 580 15.61 -11.58 13.25
CA SER A 580 14.38 -11.34 12.48
C SER A 580 14.00 -9.88 12.21
N ILE A 581 14.61 -8.92 12.90
CA ILE A 581 14.67 -7.52 12.48
C ILE A 581 16.15 -7.25 12.27
N LYS A 582 16.56 -7.43 11.04
CA LYS A 582 17.76 -6.77 10.60
C LYS A 582 17.39 -5.29 10.52
N ALA A 583 17.87 -4.45 11.44
CA ALA A 583 17.87 -3.01 11.24
C ALA A 583 18.33 -2.76 9.79
N LEU A 584 17.52 -2.06 8.97
CA LEU A 584 17.75 -1.89 7.53
C LEU A 584 18.51 -3.08 6.92
N PRO A 585 17.83 -4.19 6.53
CA PRO A 585 18.45 -5.49 6.28
C PRO A 585 19.87 -5.33 5.76
N PRO A 586 20.96 -5.74 6.48
CA PRO A 586 22.32 -5.49 6.08
C PRO A 586 22.40 -5.88 4.63
N PHE A 587 22.45 -4.84 3.82
CA PHE A 587 22.71 -4.76 2.41
C PHE A 587 22.32 -6.02 1.63
N GLY A 588 21.05 -6.41 1.76
CA GLY A 588 20.39 -7.43 0.94
C GLY A 588 19.06 -6.90 0.42
N ASN A 589 18.71 -7.28 -0.81
CA ASN A 589 17.54 -6.83 -1.58
C ASN A 589 16.17 -7.19 -0.95
N VAL A 590 15.89 -6.65 0.23
CA VAL A 590 14.61 -6.74 0.92
C VAL A 590 14.08 -5.31 1.04
N GLY A 591 13.00 -5.01 0.33
CA GLY A 591 12.34 -3.71 0.35
C GLY A 591 11.96 -3.29 1.77
N ILE A 592 12.15 -2.01 2.07
CA ILE A 592 11.81 -1.41 3.36
C ILE A 592 10.29 -1.30 3.43
N ALA A 593 9.68 -2.29 4.12
CA ALA A 593 8.30 -2.27 4.61
C ALA A 593 7.97 -3.52 5.46
N THR A 594 8.84 -4.54 5.50
CA THR A 594 8.60 -5.73 6.33
C THR A 594 9.10 -5.55 7.74
N VAL A 595 8.37 -4.80 8.56
CA VAL A 595 8.51 -4.96 10.00
C VAL A 595 7.60 -6.07 10.50
N LYS A 596 8.20 -7.04 11.18
CA LYS A 596 7.54 -8.28 11.59
C LYS A 596 6.58 -8.03 12.75
N LYS A 597 5.30 -8.33 12.54
CA LYS A 597 4.36 -8.58 13.62
C LYS A 597 4.67 -9.95 14.23
N LYS A 598 5.15 -10.01 15.47
CA LYS A 598 5.06 -11.24 16.27
C LYS A 598 3.57 -11.48 16.52
N GLY A 599 3.09 -12.68 16.24
CA GLY A 599 1.68 -13.03 16.38
C GLY A 599 1.16 -12.66 17.76
N SER A 600 0.30 -11.64 17.81
CA SER A 600 -0.72 -11.50 18.83
C SER A 600 -1.98 -12.14 18.28
N THR A 601 -2.32 -13.32 18.79
CA THR A 601 -3.66 -13.88 18.71
C THR A 601 -4.59 -13.07 19.62
N PRO A 602 -5.90 -13.11 19.33
CA PRO A 602 -6.72 -12.01 18.78
C PRO A 602 -6.79 -10.74 19.63
#